data_AF-A0A7C8K5E4-F1
#
_entry.id   AF-A0A7C8K5E4-F1
#
_cell.length_a   1.000
_cell.length_b   1.000
_cell.length_c   1.000
_cell.angle_alpha   90.00
_cell.angle_beta   90.00
_cell.angle_gamma   90.00
#
_symmetry.space_group_name_H-M   'P 1'
#
loop_
_entity.id
_entity.type
_entity.pdbx_description
1 polymer ?
#
loop_
_entity_poly.entity_id
_entity_poly.type
_entity_poly.pdbx_seq_one_letter_code
_entity_poly.pdbx_strand_id
1 'polypeptide(L)'
;MDGCDFNSYRLGAKNFYGRGPEFTIDSTKKMTVVTQFITDDGKDRGELVEIRRLYVQDGVVIANAAANLTGLLNYDSISDEYCAKEVEVLGGSGTNELRGGSKVMGEAMERGMVLALSLWWDNGSYMWWLDGKNPGDPESLRRGPCNTEVESTPQYITANSKPSVIFSNIKLGDFGTTY
;
A
#
# COMPACT_ATOMS: atom_id res chain seq x y z
N MET A 1 -2.76 -3.11 -15.34
CA MET A 1 -3.25 -1.72 -15.32
C MET A 1 -2.81 -1.21 -13.99
N ASP A 2 -1.87 -0.28 -14.02
CA ASP A 2 -1.04 -0.01 -12.86
C ASP A 2 -1.49 1.31 -12.25
N GLY A 3 -1.48 1.39 -10.92
CA GLY A 3 -1.63 2.63 -10.17
C GLY A 3 -0.26 3.10 -9.66
N CYS A 4 -0.26 4.18 -8.89
CA CYS A 4 0.91 4.59 -8.11
C CYS A 4 0.86 3.90 -6.74
N ASP A 5 1.70 2.87 -6.54
CA ASP A 5 1.70 2.08 -5.31
C ASP A 5 2.79 2.51 -4.31
N PHE A 6 2.48 2.32 -3.02
CA PHE A 6 3.43 2.45 -1.92
C PHE A 6 3.45 1.14 -1.12
N ASN A 7 4.31 0.21 -1.52
CA ASN A 7 4.59 -1.03 -0.78
C ASN A 7 5.95 -0.91 -0.10
N SER A 8 5.97 -0.85 1.25
CA SER A 8 7.20 -0.66 2.03
C SER A 8 8.28 -1.69 1.72
N TYR A 9 7.91 -2.96 1.47
CA TYR A 9 8.88 -4.01 1.13
C TYR A 9 9.49 -3.77 -0.26
N ARG A 10 8.65 -3.47 -1.26
CA ARG A 10 9.08 -3.12 -2.62
C ARG A 10 10.01 -1.91 -2.63
N LEU A 11 9.74 -0.94 -1.74
CA LEU A 11 10.53 0.27 -1.56
C LEU A 11 11.75 0.07 -0.65
N GLY A 12 12.13 -1.17 -0.33
CA GLY A 12 13.38 -1.48 0.37
C GLY A 12 13.29 -1.50 1.91
N ALA A 13 12.17 -1.09 2.50
CA ALA A 13 11.92 -1.15 3.94
C ALA A 13 11.40 -2.55 4.37
N LYS A 14 12.22 -3.58 4.12
CA LYS A 14 11.83 -5.00 4.25
C LYS A 14 11.42 -5.44 5.67
N ASN A 15 11.91 -4.75 6.71
CA ASN A 15 11.62 -5.06 8.11
C ASN A 15 10.49 -4.19 8.70
N PHE A 16 9.79 -3.41 7.88
CA PHE A 16 8.75 -2.52 8.38
C PHE A 16 7.43 -3.25 8.71
N TYR A 17 6.93 -4.08 7.81
CA TYR A 17 5.68 -4.83 7.98
C TYR A 17 5.92 -6.31 7.78
N GLY A 18 5.57 -7.14 8.76
CA GLY A 18 5.76 -8.58 8.65
C GLY A 18 5.25 -9.34 9.84
N ARG A 19 5.51 -10.65 9.89
CA ARG A 19 4.92 -11.56 10.87
C ARG A 19 5.88 -11.77 12.03
N GLY A 20 5.66 -11.06 13.15
CA GLY A 20 6.43 -11.23 14.37
C GLY A 20 6.93 -9.90 14.97
N PRO A 21 7.41 -9.94 16.23
CA PRO A 21 7.84 -8.74 16.96
C PRO A 21 9.15 -8.11 16.45
N GLU A 22 9.85 -8.76 15.52
CA GLU A 22 11.05 -8.22 14.86
C GLU A 22 10.73 -7.16 13.80
N PHE A 23 9.48 -7.08 13.34
CA PHE A 23 9.01 -6.06 12.40
C PHE A 23 8.51 -4.82 13.14
N THR A 24 8.65 -3.64 12.53
CA THR A 24 8.10 -2.39 13.09
C THR A 24 6.58 -2.48 13.29
N ILE A 25 5.89 -3.10 12.34
CA ILE A 25 4.48 -3.46 12.38
C ILE A 25 4.37 -4.98 12.40
N ASP A 26 3.97 -5.52 13.55
CA ASP A 26 3.75 -6.95 13.75
C ASP A 26 2.34 -7.34 13.26
N SER A 27 2.28 -7.94 12.07
CA SER A 27 1.03 -8.42 11.46
C SER A 27 0.38 -9.61 12.19
N THR A 28 1.01 -10.17 13.24
CA THR A 28 0.34 -11.16 14.11
C THR A 28 -0.64 -10.52 15.10
N LYS A 29 -0.56 -9.19 15.27
CA LYS A 29 -1.41 -8.41 16.16
C LYS A 29 -2.33 -7.48 15.39
N LYS A 30 -3.41 -7.06 16.04
CA LYS A 30 -4.27 -5.99 15.52
C LYS A 30 -3.46 -4.70 15.39
N MET A 31 -3.75 -3.94 14.34
CA MET A 31 -3.24 -2.58 14.14
C MET A 31 -4.38 -1.67 13.69
N THR A 32 -4.23 -0.37 13.91
CA THR A 32 -5.00 0.68 13.26
C THR A 32 -4.21 1.15 12.04
N VAL A 33 -4.87 1.32 10.90
CA VAL A 33 -4.30 1.91 9.69
C VAL A 33 -4.98 3.25 9.47
N VAL A 34 -4.20 4.33 9.46
CA VAL A 34 -4.69 5.69 9.26
C VAL A 34 -4.23 6.17 7.89
N THR A 35 -5.15 6.63 7.06
CA THR A 35 -4.83 7.24 5.76
C THR A 35 -5.34 8.67 5.75
N GLN A 36 -4.48 9.61 5.36
CA GLN A 36 -4.78 11.04 5.31
C GLN A 36 -4.68 11.49 3.86
N PHE A 37 -5.67 12.27 3.41
CA PHE A 37 -5.76 12.80 2.06
C PHE A 37 -5.58 14.31 2.12
N ILE A 38 -4.41 14.78 1.70
CA ILE A 38 -3.97 16.16 1.90
C ILE A 38 -4.20 16.93 0.60
N THR A 39 -4.84 18.08 0.74
CA THR A 39 -5.05 19.02 -0.34
C THR A 39 -4.01 20.14 -0.34
N ASP A 40 -3.78 20.74 -1.50
CA ASP A 40 -2.82 21.82 -1.73
C ASP A 40 -3.00 23.03 -0.79
N ASP A 41 -4.24 23.33 -0.42
CA ASP A 41 -4.61 24.46 0.43
C ASP A 41 -5.08 24.08 1.83
N GLY A 42 -5.05 22.78 2.15
CA GLY A 42 -5.49 22.22 3.43
C GLY A 42 -7.00 22.29 3.68
N LYS A 43 -7.82 22.53 2.66
CA LYS A 43 -9.29 22.53 2.75
C LYS A 43 -9.91 21.30 2.08
N ASP A 44 -11.16 20.99 2.45
CA ASP A 44 -11.93 19.83 1.98
C ASP A 44 -12.12 19.74 0.45
N ARG A 45 -11.97 20.85 -0.28
CA ARG A 45 -12.18 20.96 -1.74
C ARG A 45 -10.97 21.51 -2.49
N GLY A 46 -9.79 21.46 -1.86
CA GLY A 46 -8.54 21.73 -2.55
C GLY A 46 -8.15 20.55 -3.45
N GLU A 47 -7.14 20.76 -4.28
CA GLU A 47 -6.62 19.69 -5.13
C GLU A 47 -5.87 18.66 -4.27
N LEU A 48 -6.17 17.36 -4.41
CA LEU A 48 -5.42 16.30 -3.72
C LEU A 48 -3.96 16.31 -4.20
N VAL A 49 -3.02 16.47 -3.27
CA VAL A 49 -1.58 16.51 -3.56
C VAL A 49 -0.78 15.40 -2.88
N GLU A 50 -1.29 14.85 -1.78
CA GLU A 50 -0.55 13.86 -1.02
C GLU A 50 -1.46 12.89 -0.26
N ILE A 51 -1.12 11.60 -0.28
CA ILE A 51 -1.75 10.57 0.53
C ILE A 51 -0.73 10.06 1.56
N ARG A 52 -0.95 10.39 2.83
CA ARG A 52 -0.10 9.95 3.95
C ARG A 52 -0.66 8.73 4.66
N ARG A 53 0.24 7.96 5.28
CA ARG A 53 -0.07 6.75 6.03
C ARG A 53 0.53 6.83 7.43
N LEU A 54 -0.24 6.42 8.43
CA LEU A 54 0.25 6.11 9.77
C LEU A 54 -0.32 4.77 10.22
N TYR A 55 0.31 4.18 11.21
CA TYR A 55 -0.18 2.98 11.89
C TYR A 55 -0.25 3.24 13.40
N VAL A 56 -1.15 2.54 14.08
CA VAL A 56 -1.12 2.46 15.55
C VAL A 56 -1.16 1.00 15.96
N GLN A 57 -0.17 0.56 16.74
CA GLN A 57 -0.10 -0.79 17.28
C GLN A 57 0.33 -0.71 18.74
N ASP A 58 -0.36 -1.46 19.62
CA ASP A 58 -0.12 -1.45 21.07
C ASP A 58 -0.12 -0.03 21.69
N GLY A 59 -0.95 0.88 21.13
CA GLY A 59 -1.08 2.27 21.58
C GLY A 59 0.03 3.21 21.09
N VAL A 60 0.99 2.71 20.31
CA VAL A 60 2.10 3.51 19.76
C VAL A 60 1.77 3.95 18.34
N VAL A 61 1.86 5.26 18.08
CA VAL A 61 1.76 5.82 16.73
C VAL A 61 3.07 5.58 15.99
N ILE A 62 2.98 5.03 14.80
CA ILE A 62 4.11 4.61 13.96
C ILE A 62 3.95 5.30 12.60
N ALA A 63 4.96 6.09 12.24
CA ALA A 63 5.04 6.72 10.92
C ALA A 63 5.14 5.66 9.81
N ASN A 64 4.76 6.01 8.59
CA ASN A 64 5.00 5.13 7.45
C ASN A 64 6.50 4.86 7.27
N ALA A 65 6.84 3.73 6.62
CA ALA A 65 8.21 3.52 6.20
C ALA A 65 8.61 4.58 5.17
N ALA A 66 9.76 5.21 5.38
CA ALA A 66 10.45 5.88 4.30
C ALA A 66 11.01 4.84 3.31
N ALA A 67 10.89 5.13 2.03
CA ALA A 67 11.50 4.37 0.97
C ALA A 67 13.04 4.36 1.13
N ASN A 68 13.61 3.16 1.01
CA ASN A 68 15.02 2.85 1.12
C ASN A 68 15.51 2.12 -0.13
N LEU A 69 15.21 2.70 -1.29
CA LEU A 69 15.65 2.24 -2.59
C LEU A 69 16.38 3.37 -3.29
N THR A 70 17.54 3.08 -3.88
CA THR A 70 18.33 4.06 -4.64
C THR A 70 17.46 4.74 -5.70
N GLY A 71 17.41 6.07 -5.68
CA GLY A 71 16.56 6.87 -6.56
C GLY A 71 15.18 7.24 -5.99
N LEU A 72 14.74 6.58 -4.91
CA LEU A 72 13.48 6.83 -4.19
C LEU A 72 13.70 7.11 -2.70
N LEU A 73 14.92 7.50 -2.29
CA LEU A 73 15.21 7.71 -0.87
C LEU A 73 14.32 8.81 -0.27
N ASN A 74 13.82 8.55 0.94
CA ASN A 74 13.09 9.49 1.79
C ASN A 74 11.65 9.85 1.39
N TYR A 75 11.04 9.17 0.43
CA TYR A 75 9.59 9.26 0.23
C TYR A 75 8.86 8.36 1.23
N ASP A 76 7.89 8.90 1.98
CA ASP A 76 7.06 8.17 2.94
C ASP A 76 5.55 8.32 2.69
N SER A 77 5.19 8.96 1.58
CA SER A 77 3.82 9.21 1.15
C SER A 77 3.69 9.10 -0.38
N ILE A 78 2.44 9.08 -0.86
CA ILE A 78 2.14 9.12 -2.30
C ILE A 78 1.89 10.57 -2.70
N SER A 79 2.63 11.05 -3.70
CA SER A 79 2.44 12.33 -4.38
C SER A 79 2.75 12.14 -5.87
N ASP A 80 2.32 13.06 -6.74
CA ASP A 80 2.62 12.95 -8.18
C ASP A 80 4.13 12.96 -8.46
N GLU A 81 4.93 13.65 -7.65
CA GLU A 81 6.40 13.62 -7.73
C GLU A 81 6.95 12.23 -7.40
N TYR A 82 6.48 11.63 -6.30
CA TYR A 82 6.84 10.26 -5.94
C TYR A 82 6.45 9.27 -7.05
N CYS A 83 5.24 9.37 -7.59
CA CYS A 83 4.75 8.46 -8.62
C CYS A 83 5.59 8.53 -9.90
N ALA A 84 5.93 9.74 -10.36
CA ALA A 84 6.82 9.92 -11.49
C ALA A 84 8.21 9.31 -11.23
N LYS A 85 8.75 9.48 -10.01
CA LYS A 85 10.05 8.91 -9.63
C LYS A 85 10.00 7.39 -9.50
N GLU A 86 8.90 6.84 -9.01
CA GLU A 86 8.67 5.40 -8.87
C GLU A 86 8.71 4.72 -10.22
N VAL A 87 8.04 5.29 -11.22
CA VAL A 87 8.07 4.84 -12.62
C VAL A 87 9.48 4.89 -13.21
N GLU A 88 10.23 5.98 -12.96
CA GLU A 88 11.61 6.14 -13.44
C GLU A 88 12.54 5.06 -12.87
N VAL A 89 12.41 4.75 -11.57
CA VAL A 89 13.33 3.84 -10.85
C VAL A 89 12.95 2.38 -11.02
N LEU A 90 11.67 2.04 -10.96
CA LEU A 90 11.19 0.65 -10.91
C LEU A 90 10.72 0.11 -12.26
N GLY A 91 10.58 0.97 -13.28
CA GLY A 91 10.11 0.57 -14.60
C GLY A 91 8.62 0.26 -14.58
N GLY A 92 7.81 1.25 -14.96
CA GLY A 92 6.35 1.14 -15.07
C GLY A 92 5.82 1.86 -16.31
N SER A 93 4.53 1.69 -16.59
CA SER A 93 3.88 2.30 -17.74
C SER A 93 3.53 3.79 -17.57
N GLY A 94 3.68 4.36 -16.36
CA GLY A 94 3.26 5.74 -16.06
C GLY A 94 1.75 5.98 -16.23
N THR A 95 0.94 4.92 -16.05
CA THR A 95 -0.50 4.99 -16.31
C THR A 95 -1.22 5.96 -15.37
N ASN A 96 -0.71 6.14 -14.15
CA ASN A 96 -1.27 7.08 -13.17
C ASN A 96 -1.21 8.53 -13.69
N GLU A 97 -0.03 8.95 -14.14
CA GLU A 97 0.23 10.30 -14.66
C GLU A 97 -0.56 10.53 -15.95
N LEU A 98 -0.61 9.52 -16.83
CA LEU A 98 -1.39 9.56 -18.07
C LEU A 98 -2.91 9.69 -17.82
N ARG A 99 -3.40 9.31 -16.63
CA ARG A 99 -4.82 9.42 -16.23
C ARG A 99 -5.11 10.68 -15.42
N GLY A 100 -4.13 11.56 -15.21
CA GLY A 100 -4.30 12.83 -14.51
C GLY A 100 -3.95 12.81 -13.02
N GLY A 101 -3.26 11.76 -12.56
CA GLY A 101 -2.60 11.73 -11.24
C GLY A 101 -3.50 12.01 -10.04
N SER A 102 -2.93 12.64 -9.03
CA SER A 102 -3.59 12.91 -7.74
C SER A 102 -4.79 13.83 -7.89
N LYS A 103 -4.75 14.79 -8.82
CA LYS A 103 -5.89 15.66 -9.15
C LYS A 103 -7.14 14.88 -9.50
N VAL A 104 -7.06 13.96 -10.48
CA VAL A 104 -8.22 13.19 -10.93
C VAL A 104 -8.71 12.21 -9.85
N MET A 105 -7.79 11.68 -9.03
CA MET A 105 -8.15 10.91 -7.84
C MET A 105 -8.92 11.76 -6.82
N GLY A 106 -8.46 12.99 -6.55
CA GLY A 106 -9.15 13.96 -5.69
C GLY A 106 -10.56 14.28 -6.21
N GLU A 107 -10.71 14.59 -7.49
CA GLU A 107 -12.02 14.84 -8.11
C GLU A 107 -12.97 13.64 -7.98
N ALA A 108 -12.44 12.40 -8.04
CA ALA A 108 -13.24 11.20 -7.82
C ALA A 108 -13.68 11.06 -6.36
N MET A 109 -12.82 11.40 -5.40
CA MET A 109 -13.17 11.42 -3.98
C MET A 109 -14.23 12.48 -3.67
N GLU A 110 -14.14 13.66 -4.27
CA GLU A 110 -15.12 14.75 -4.11
C GLU A 110 -16.53 14.35 -4.57
N ARG A 111 -16.62 13.54 -5.63
CA ARG A 111 -17.91 12.99 -6.11
C ARG A 111 -18.50 11.93 -5.17
N GLY A 112 -17.73 11.47 -4.19
CA GLY A 112 -18.07 10.38 -3.30
C GLY A 112 -17.66 9.03 -3.86
N MET A 113 -17.08 8.21 -2.99
CA MET A 113 -16.69 6.84 -3.27
C MET A 113 -17.40 5.88 -2.32
N VAL A 114 -17.59 4.63 -2.76
CA VAL A 114 -18.16 3.56 -1.94
C VAL A 114 -17.02 2.77 -1.29
N LEU A 115 -17.11 2.54 0.03
CA LEU A 115 -16.20 1.66 0.74
C LEU A 115 -16.46 0.19 0.33
N ALA A 116 -15.44 -0.49 -0.16
CA ALA A 116 -15.45 -1.92 -0.45
C ALA A 116 -14.48 -2.67 0.48
N LEU A 117 -14.93 -3.78 1.05
CA LEU A 117 -14.12 -4.68 1.88
C LEU A 117 -14.21 -6.09 1.27
N SER A 118 -13.06 -6.74 1.05
CA SER A 118 -13.02 -8.05 0.41
C SER A 118 -11.89 -8.93 0.97
N LEU A 119 -12.04 -10.24 0.79
CA LEU A 119 -11.01 -11.25 0.97
C LEU A 119 -11.06 -12.15 -0.26
N TRP A 120 -9.96 -12.24 -1.00
CA TRP A 120 -9.91 -12.93 -2.27
C TRP A 120 -8.49 -13.47 -2.54
N TRP A 121 -8.40 -14.39 -3.49
CA TRP A 121 -7.14 -14.93 -4.02
C TRP A 121 -7.07 -14.67 -5.52
N ASP A 122 -5.86 -14.50 -6.04
CA ASP A 122 -5.64 -14.26 -7.47
C ASP A 122 -5.47 -15.59 -8.21
N ASN A 123 -6.44 -15.95 -9.05
CA ASN A 123 -6.34 -17.16 -9.87
C ASN A 123 -5.34 -17.02 -11.03
N GLY A 124 -4.95 -15.79 -11.41
CA GLY A 124 -4.07 -15.52 -12.53
C GLY A 124 -2.62 -15.40 -12.10
N SER A 125 -2.34 -14.50 -11.16
CA SER A 125 -0.97 -14.18 -10.75
C SER A 125 -0.60 -14.66 -9.35
N TYR A 126 -1.50 -15.36 -8.65
CA TYR A 126 -1.26 -15.93 -7.32
C TYR A 126 -0.72 -14.93 -6.28
N MET A 127 -1.14 -13.66 -6.37
CA MET A 127 -0.73 -12.54 -5.51
C MET A 127 0.74 -12.12 -5.58
N TRP A 128 1.48 -12.56 -6.60
CA TRP A 128 2.89 -12.20 -6.73
C TRP A 128 3.16 -10.70 -6.87
N TRP A 129 2.22 -9.95 -7.43
CA TRP A 129 2.29 -8.48 -7.51
C TRP A 129 2.11 -7.79 -6.16
N LEU A 130 1.75 -8.50 -5.09
CA LEU A 130 1.59 -7.95 -3.75
C LEU A 130 2.68 -8.42 -2.80
N ASP A 131 2.91 -9.73 -2.71
CA ASP A 131 3.70 -10.34 -1.63
C ASP A 131 4.91 -11.17 -2.10
N GLY A 132 5.11 -11.27 -3.42
CA GLY A 132 6.15 -12.10 -4.01
C GLY A 132 6.87 -11.37 -5.14
N LYS A 133 7.15 -12.12 -6.21
CA LYS A 133 7.83 -11.60 -7.40
C LYS A 133 7.14 -12.14 -8.64
N ASN A 134 6.81 -11.30 -9.62
CA ASN A 134 6.22 -11.84 -10.86
C ASN A 134 7.23 -12.73 -11.59
N PRO A 135 6.76 -13.77 -12.32
CA PRO A 135 7.62 -14.57 -13.17
C PRO A 135 8.32 -13.71 -14.22
N GLY A 136 9.64 -13.87 -14.33
CA GLY A 136 10.47 -13.12 -15.26
C GLY A 136 11.04 -11.81 -14.70
N ASP A 137 10.47 -11.26 -13.62
CA ASP A 137 11.00 -10.05 -13.00
C ASP A 137 12.35 -10.33 -12.31
N PRO A 138 13.31 -9.37 -12.35
CA PRO A 138 14.52 -9.46 -11.54
C PRO A 138 14.18 -9.35 -10.05
N GLU A 139 15.06 -9.88 -9.19
CA GLU A 139 14.87 -9.89 -7.74
C GLU A 139 14.71 -8.49 -7.13
N SER A 140 15.25 -7.46 -7.79
CA SER A 140 15.11 -6.06 -7.40
C SER A 140 13.66 -5.54 -7.46
N LEU A 141 12.75 -6.19 -8.19
CA LEU A 141 11.34 -5.80 -8.29
C LEU A 141 10.40 -6.59 -7.36
N ARG A 142 10.97 -7.42 -6.46
CA ARG A 142 10.18 -8.22 -5.51
C ARG A 142 9.42 -7.32 -4.52
N ARG A 143 8.20 -7.73 -4.17
CA ARG A 143 7.21 -6.94 -3.42
C ARG A 143 6.86 -7.51 -2.05
N GLY A 144 7.34 -8.70 -1.71
CA GLY A 144 7.24 -9.28 -0.37
C GLY A 144 8.12 -10.52 -0.22
N PRO A 145 8.07 -11.22 0.92
CA PRO A 145 8.93 -12.37 1.17
C PRO A 145 8.38 -13.69 0.64
N CYS A 146 7.17 -13.75 0.07
CA CYS A 146 6.53 -14.99 -0.38
C CYS A 146 7.15 -15.53 -1.68
N ASN A 147 7.43 -16.83 -1.70
CA ASN A 147 7.91 -17.50 -2.90
C ASN A 147 6.75 -17.89 -3.82
N THR A 148 7.03 -17.96 -5.11
CA THR A 148 6.04 -18.24 -6.15
C THR A 148 5.81 -19.73 -6.33
N GLU A 149 5.45 -20.41 -5.25
CA GLU A 149 5.30 -21.86 -5.20
C GLU A 149 3.83 -22.30 -5.25
N VAL A 150 3.60 -23.62 -5.23
CA VAL A 150 2.27 -24.23 -5.16
C VAL A 150 1.44 -23.65 -4.02
N GLU A 151 2.09 -23.18 -2.94
CA GLU A 151 1.43 -22.65 -1.75
C GLU A 151 0.62 -21.36 -1.99
N SER A 152 0.99 -20.57 -3.00
CA SER A 152 0.26 -19.36 -3.40
C SER A 152 -0.97 -19.65 -4.26
N THR A 153 -1.17 -20.91 -4.69
CA THR A 153 -2.32 -21.25 -5.53
C THR A 153 -3.62 -21.27 -4.73
N PRO A 154 -4.73 -20.77 -5.30
CA PRO A 154 -6.06 -20.86 -4.69
C PRO A 154 -6.42 -22.29 -4.23
N GLN A 155 -6.06 -23.30 -5.03
CA GLN A 155 -6.30 -24.70 -4.73
C GLN A 155 -5.56 -25.13 -3.45
N TYR A 156 -4.30 -24.76 -3.31
CA TYR A 156 -3.54 -25.06 -2.11
C TYR A 156 -4.08 -24.31 -0.89
N ILE A 157 -4.35 -23.01 -1.02
CA ILE A 157 -4.84 -22.16 0.07
C ILE A 157 -6.18 -22.71 0.60
N THR A 158 -7.13 -22.99 -0.29
CA THR A 158 -8.46 -23.48 0.10
C THR A 158 -8.45 -24.90 0.68
N ALA A 159 -7.46 -25.72 0.31
CA ALA A 159 -7.29 -27.06 0.87
C ALA A 159 -6.59 -27.07 2.24
N ASN A 160 -5.66 -26.14 2.47
CA ASN A 160 -4.75 -26.20 3.63
C ASN A 160 -4.97 -25.10 4.67
N SER A 161 -5.75 -24.06 4.36
CA SER A 161 -5.95 -22.90 5.22
C SER A 161 -7.41 -22.48 5.30
N LYS A 162 -7.76 -21.77 6.36
CA LYS A 162 -9.08 -21.15 6.56
C LYS A 162 -8.89 -19.67 6.89
N PRO A 163 -8.40 -18.85 5.94
CA PRO A 163 -8.08 -17.45 6.20
C PRO A 163 -9.35 -16.66 6.51
N SER A 164 -9.20 -15.66 7.38
CA SER A 164 -10.25 -14.69 7.71
C SER A 164 -9.61 -13.33 7.94
N VAL A 165 -10.34 -12.26 7.65
CA VAL A 165 -9.93 -10.88 7.94
C VAL A 165 -11.02 -10.18 8.74
N ILE A 166 -10.62 -9.34 9.71
CA ILE A 166 -11.54 -8.55 10.52
C ILE A 166 -11.21 -7.07 10.30
N PHE A 167 -12.11 -6.37 9.62
CA PHE A 167 -12.14 -4.92 9.59
C PHE A 167 -13.07 -4.43 10.71
N SER A 168 -12.59 -3.55 11.57
CA SER A 168 -13.35 -3.05 12.72
C SER A 168 -12.95 -1.63 13.06
N ASN A 169 -13.78 -0.92 13.83
CA ASN A 169 -13.51 0.44 14.30
C ASN A 169 -13.19 1.43 13.16
N ILE A 170 -13.97 1.36 12.08
CA ILE A 170 -13.85 2.26 10.93
C ILE A 170 -14.26 3.66 11.39
N LYS A 171 -13.37 4.64 11.16
CA LYS A 171 -13.55 6.04 11.52
C LYS A 171 -13.24 6.92 10.32
N LEU A 172 -13.98 8.02 10.20
CA LEU A 172 -13.75 9.08 9.22
C LEU A 172 -13.88 10.41 9.97
N GLY A 173 -12.96 11.34 9.73
CA GLY A 173 -12.95 12.63 10.40
C GLY A 173 -11.66 13.39 10.11
N ASP A 174 -11.53 14.55 10.75
CA ASP A 174 -10.41 15.47 10.56
C ASP A 174 -9.07 14.87 10.98
N PHE A 175 -7.98 15.46 10.51
CA PHE A 175 -6.64 15.01 10.86
C PHE A 175 -6.42 15.02 12.38
N GLY A 176 -5.89 13.91 12.90
CA GLY A 176 -5.63 13.75 14.33
C GLY A 176 -6.82 13.22 15.15
N THR A 177 -7.99 12.97 14.56
CA THR A 177 -9.20 12.59 15.31
C THR A 177 -9.54 11.10 15.28
N THR A 178 -8.84 10.31 14.45
CA THR A 178 -9.28 8.96 14.06
C THR A 178 -8.43 7.81 14.58
N TYR A 179 -7.43 8.05 15.42
CA TYR A 179 -6.58 7.01 16.01
C TYR A 179 -6.59 7.01 17.54
#